data_AF-A0A2T2WHF3-F1
#
_entry.id   AF-A0A2T2WHF3-F1
#
_cell.length_a   1.000
_cell.length_b   1.000
_cell.length_c   1.000
_cell.angle_alpha   90.00
_cell.angle_beta   90.00
_cell.angle_gamma   90.00
#
_symmetry.space_group_name_H-M   'P 1'
#
loop_
_entity.id
_entity.type
_entity.pdbx_description
1 polymer ?
#
loop_
_entity_poly.entity_id
_entity_poly.type
_entity_poly.pdbx_seq_one_letter_code
_entity_poly.pdbx_strand_id
1 'polypeptide(L)'
;MATVHSTELTHCALCHRPFFPYRHHGRWQRYCSPTCAQRAQSLAKIEAVKAAYGLPDDHAFRQWLITQLNQRSLTAVAGLCGVQRQALYQWLDRLNIRRVTRYE
;
A
#
# COMPACT_ATOMS: atom_id res chain seq x y z
N MET A 1 -18.70 -23.42 26.41
CA MET A 1 -18.71 -22.11 25.73
C MET A 1 -18.92 -22.34 24.25
N ALA A 2 -20.13 -22.11 23.74
CA ALA A 2 -20.47 -22.37 22.34
C ALA A 2 -19.78 -21.35 21.43
N THR A 3 -18.90 -21.84 20.57
CA THR A 3 -18.21 -21.05 19.56
C THR A 3 -19.15 -20.74 18.40
N VAL A 4 -19.83 -19.59 18.45
CA VAL A 4 -20.59 -19.09 17.30
C VAL A 4 -19.59 -18.56 16.27
N HIS A 5 -19.45 -19.28 15.16
CA HIS A 5 -18.72 -18.80 13.99
C HIS A 5 -19.63 -17.86 13.21
N SER A 6 -19.14 -16.68 12.81
CA SER A 6 -19.87 -15.85 11.82
C SER A 6 -20.00 -16.66 10.54
N THR A 7 -21.24 -16.97 10.15
CA THR A 7 -21.58 -17.73 8.94
C THR A 7 -21.74 -16.83 7.71
N GLU A 8 -21.67 -15.52 7.88
CA GLU A 8 -21.79 -14.56 6.79
C GLU A 8 -20.47 -14.43 6.04
N LEU A 9 -20.47 -14.92 4.80
CA LEU A 9 -19.39 -14.77 3.85
C LEU A 9 -19.28 -13.31 3.41
N THR A 10 -18.10 -12.70 3.54
CA THR A 10 -17.83 -11.34 3.03
C THR A 10 -16.67 -11.35 2.04
N HIS A 11 -16.52 -10.27 1.26
CA HIS A 11 -15.49 -10.16 0.22
C HIS A 11 -14.41 -9.14 0.61
N CYS A 12 -13.15 -9.51 0.39
CA CYS A 12 -12.03 -8.60 0.63
C CYS A 12 -12.09 -7.41 -0.32
N ALA A 13 -12.09 -6.19 0.19
CA ALA A 13 -12.10 -4.97 -0.60
C ALA A 13 -10.84 -4.77 -1.48
N LEU A 14 -9.78 -5.57 -1.26
CA LEU A 14 -8.55 -5.52 -2.06
C LEU A 14 -8.46 -6.66 -3.08
N CYS A 15 -8.57 -7.91 -2.62
CA CYS A 15 -8.30 -9.08 -3.48
C CYS A 15 -9.58 -9.79 -3.93
N HIS A 16 -10.75 -9.27 -3.54
CA HIS A 16 -12.08 -9.80 -3.85
C HIS A 16 -12.31 -11.27 -3.44
N ARG A 17 -11.39 -11.88 -2.69
CA ARG A 17 -11.56 -13.24 -2.19
C ARG A 17 -12.64 -13.27 -1.12
N PRO A 18 -13.52 -14.29 -1.16
CA PRO A 18 -14.45 -14.52 -0.08
C PRO A 18 -13.69 -14.94 1.18
N PHE A 19 -14.11 -14.43 2.34
CA PHE A 19 -13.56 -14.81 3.63
C PHE A 19 -14.61 -14.70 4.73
N PHE A 20 -14.37 -15.40 5.84
CA PHE A 20 -15.19 -15.28 7.04
C PHE A 20 -14.54 -14.26 7.98
N PRO A 21 -15.24 -13.19 8.37
CA PRO A 21 -14.69 -12.20 9.27
C PRO A 21 -14.45 -12.81 10.66
N TYR A 22 -13.42 -12.33 11.33
CA TYR A 22 -13.09 -12.77 12.68
C TYR A 22 -14.19 -12.35 13.65
N ARG A 23 -14.46 -13.18 14.67
CA ARG A 23 -15.67 -13.08 15.53
C ARG A 23 -15.91 -11.70 16.15
N HIS A 24 -14.85 -10.96 16.45
CA HIS A 24 -14.93 -9.63 17.09
C HIS A 24 -15.01 -8.47 16.10
N HIS A 25 -14.72 -8.71 14.82
CA HIS A 25 -14.68 -7.68 13.78
C HIS A 25 -15.93 -7.68 12.89
N GLY A 26 -16.64 -8.81 12.75
CA GLY A 26 -17.92 -8.91 12.03
C GLY A 26 -17.91 -8.16 10.70
N ARG A 27 -18.97 -7.37 10.43
CA ARG A 27 -19.11 -6.54 9.21
C ARG A 27 -18.06 -5.43 9.03
N TRP A 28 -17.24 -5.15 10.05
CA TRP A 28 -16.22 -4.10 10.00
C TRP A 28 -14.89 -4.57 9.39
N GLN A 29 -14.66 -5.89 9.31
CA GLN A 29 -13.47 -6.42 8.66
C GLN A 29 -13.60 -6.27 7.14
N ARG A 30 -12.88 -5.31 6.57
CA ARG A 30 -12.89 -5.02 5.11
C ARG A 30 -11.92 -5.88 4.30
N TYR A 31 -10.96 -6.52 4.97
CA TYR A 31 -9.86 -7.22 4.33
C TYR A 31 -9.72 -8.64 4.89
N CYS A 32 -9.49 -9.61 4.00
CA CYS A 32 -9.37 -11.01 4.39
C CYS A 32 -8.12 -11.32 5.23
N SER A 33 -7.11 -10.46 5.20
CA SER A 33 -5.86 -10.63 5.94
C SER A 33 -5.19 -9.29 6.26
N PRO A 34 -4.30 -9.24 7.28
CA PRO A 34 -3.48 -8.07 7.58
C PRO A 34 -2.68 -7.60 6.36
N THR A 35 -2.19 -8.54 5.55
CA THR A 35 -1.48 -8.24 4.30
C THR A 35 -2.36 -7.46 3.30
N CYS A 36 -3.64 -7.82 3.17
CA CYS A 36 -4.56 -7.08 2.31
C CYS A 36 -4.87 -5.69 2.86
N ALA A 37 -5.05 -5.56 4.18
CA ALA A 37 -5.23 -4.25 4.81
C ALA A 37 -4.02 -3.33 4.57
N GLN A 38 -2.81 -3.85 4.78
CA GLN A 38 -1.57 -3.10 4.58
C GLN A 38 -1.37 -2.69 3.12
N ARG A 39 -1.64 -3.61 2.17
CA ARG A 39 -1.58 -3.31 0.74
C ARG A 39 -2.60 -2.25 0.31
N ALA A 40 -3.81 -2.30 0.85
CA ALA A 40 -4.84 -1.29 0.55
C ALA A 40 -4.47 0.09 1.11
N GLN A 41 -3.93 0.16 2.32
CA GLN A 41 -3.42 1.40 2.90
C GLN A 41 -2.24 1.96 2.08
N SER A 42 -1.36 1.08 1.61
CA SER A 42 -0.25 1.44 0.74
C SER A 42 -0.75 2.06 -0.58
N LEU A 43 -1.77 1.48 -1.21
CA LEU A 43 -2.41 2.03 -2.41
C LEU A 43 -3.07 3.39 -2.17
N ALA A 44 -3.84 3.54 -1.09
CA ALA A 44 -4.46 4.82 -0.76
C ALA A 44 -3.43 5.94 -0.59
N LYS A 45 -2.25 5.61 -0.04
CA LYS A 45 -1.15 6.57 0.08
C LYS A 45 -0.49 6.90 -1.27
N ILE A 46 -0.36 5.93 -2.17
CA ILE A 46 0.11 6.19 -3.55
C ILE A 46 -0.85 7.17 -4.23
N GLU A 47 -2.16 6.92 -4.17
CA GLU A 47 -3.18 7.80 -4.75
C GLU A 47 -3.15 9.21 -4.13
N ALA A 48 -2.93 9.32 -2.81
CA ALA A 48 -2.76 10.62 -2.17
C ALA A 48 -1.54 11.39 -2.69
N VAL A 49 -0.41 10.71 -2.90
CA VAL A 49 0.79 11.32 -3.48
C VAL A 49 0.55 11.70 -4.94
N LYS A 50 -0.11 10.84 -5.73
CA LYS A 50 -0.51 11.17 -7.09
C LYS A 50 -1.35 12.44 -7.16
N ALA A 51 -2.38 12.53 -6.31
CA ALA A 51 -3.23 13.71 -6.23
C ALA A 51 -2.44 14.97 -5.82
N ALA A 52 -1.53 14.86 -4.84
CA ALA A 52 -0.74 15.99 -4.35
C ALA A 52 0.23 16.56 -5.40
N TYR A 53 0.78 15.71 -6.27
CA TYR A 53 1.74 16.09 -7.31
C TYR A 53 1.15 16.13 -8.72
N GLY A 54 -0.16 15.97 -8.88
CA GLY A 54 -0.84 16.01 -10.18
C GLY A 54 -0.43 14.89 -11.13
N LEU A 55 -0.18 13.69 -10.61
CA LEU A 55 0.30 12.54 -11.39
C LEU A 55 -0.90 11.71 -11.89
N PRO A 56 -1.13 11.63 -13.21
CA PRO A 56 -2.36 11.06 -13.76
C PRO A 56 -2.47 9.54 -13.64
N ASP A 57 -1.34 8.83 -13.61
CA ASP A 57 -1.30 7.37 -13.66
C ASP A 57 -0.06 6.79 -12.95
N ASP A 58 -0.04 5.46 -12.81
CA ASP A 58 1.06 4.73 -12.18
C ASP A 58 2.41 4.88 -12.90
N HIS A 59 2.42 5.07 -14.22
CA HIS A 59 3.64 5.27 -14.99
C HIS A 59 4.24 6.66 -14.72
N ALA A 60 3.41 7.71 -14.71
CA ALA A 60 3.82 9.05 -14.31
C ALA A 60 4.35 9.07 -12.86
N PHE A 61 3.66 8.37 -11.94
CA PHE A 61 4.13 8.22 -10.56
C PHE A 61 5.47 7.50 -10.47
N ARG A 62 5.64 6.40 -11.21
CA ARG A 62 6.90 5.66 -11.28
C ARG A 62 8.06 6.53 -11.77
N GLN A 63 7.88 7.29 -12.86
CA GLN A 63 8.89 8.19 -13.42
C GLN A 63 9.25 9.31 -12.45
N TRP A 64 8.24 9.91 -11.82
CA TRP A 64 8.44 10.93 -10.79
C TRP A 64 9.27 10.38 -9.62
N LEU A 65 8.92 9.19 -9.13
CA LEU A 65 9.62 8.55 -8.01
C LEU A 65 11.09 8.27 -8.34
N ILE A 66 11.37 7.77 -9.54
CA ILE A 66 12.75 7.56 -10.04
C ILE A 66 13.51 8.89 -10.06
N THR A 67 12.89 9.94 -10.58
CA THR A 67 13.50 11.29 -10.64
C THR A 67 13.85 11.80 -9.25
N GLN A 68 12.93 11.67 -8.28
CA GLN A 68 13.17 12.08 -6.90
C GLN A 68 14.31 11.26 -6.26
N LEU A 69 14.33 9.94 -6.47
CA LEU A 69 15.37 9.05 -5.93
C LEU A 69 16.75 9.27 -6.56
N ASN A 70 16.80 9.77 -7.80
CA ASN A 70 18.06 10.16 -8.43
C ASN A 70 18.64 11.44 -7.84
N GLN A 71 17.81 12.30 -7.24
CA GLN A 71 18.23 13.61 -6.73
C GLN A 71 18.39 13.63 -5.20
N ARG A 72 17.71 12.73 -4.49
CA ARG A 72 17.55 12.78 -3.03
C ARG A 72 17.70 11.38 -2.44
N SER A 73 18.09 11.33 -1.16
CA SER A 73 18.14 10.06 -0.44
C SER A 73 16.74 9.46 -0.28
N LEU A 74 16.69 8.13 -0.10
CA LEU A 74 15.43 7.41 0.11
C LEU A 74 14.66 7.94 1.34
N THR A 75 15.36 8.41 2.37
CA THR A 75 14.76 9.03 3.55
C THR A 75 14.08 10.36 3.22
N ALA A 76 14.73 11.21 2.42
CA ALA A 76 14.15 12.47 1.99
C ALA A 76 12.91 12.25 1.10
N VAL A 77 12.97 11.29 0.16
CA VAL A 77 11.83 10.94 -0.71
C VAL A 77 10.66 10.35 0.11
N ALA A 78 10.95 9.53 1.11
CA ALA A 78 9.93 9.02 2.03
C ALA A 78 9.23 10.15 2.79
N GLY A 79 10.00 11.15 3.25
CA GLY A 79 9.47 12.37 3.86
C GLY A 79 8.54 13.16 2.94
N LEU A 80 8.92 13.36 1.67
CA LEU A 80 8.08 14.04 0.67
C LEU A 80 6.75 13.33 0.46
N CYS A 81 6.79 12.00 0.43
CA CYS A 81 5.60 11.18 0.23
C CYS A 81 4.75 11.04 1.52
N GLY A 82 5.21 11.57 2.66
CA GLY A 82 4.54 11.39 3.95
C GLY A 82 4.50 9.94 4.43
N VAL A 83 5.47 9.12 4.03
CA VAL A 83 5.53 7.69 4.35
C VAL A 83 6.83 7.32 5.04
N GLN A 84 6.81 6.20 5.76
CA GLN A 84 8.03 5.62 6.31
C GLN A 84 8.85 4.94 5.21
N ARG A 85 10.17 4.85 5.41
CA ARG A 85 11.11 4.20 4.46
C ARG A 85 10.67 2.80 4.04
N GLN A 86 10.14 2.00 4.98
CA GLN A 86 9.68 0.64 4.70
C GLN A 86 8.48 0.61 3.74
N ALA A 87 7.55 1.56 3.87
CA ALA A 87 6.43 1.69 2.94
C ALA A 87 6.93 2.10 1.55
N LEU A 88 7.89 3.02 1.48
CA LEU A 88 8.52 3.40 0.21
C LEU A 88 9.23 2.20 -0.45
N TYR A 89 9.96 1.37 0.31
CA TYR A 89 10.55 0.14 -0.22
C TYR A 89 9.51 -0.81 -0.84
N GLN A 90 8.35 -0.98 -0.20
CA GLN A 90 7.25 -1.77 -0.75
C GLN A 90 6.72 -1.19 -2.07
N TRP A 91 6.72 0.14 -2.22
CA TRP A 91 6.33 0.79 -3.47
C TRP A 91 7.35 0.53 -4.58
N LEU A 92 8.64 0.59 -4.28
CA LEU A 92 9.70 0.32 -5.26
C LEU A 92 9.64 -1.11 -5.79
N ASP A 93 9.47 -2.07 -4.89
CA ASP A 93 9.29 -3.48 -5.23
C ASP A 93 8.07 -3.66 -6.16
N ARG A 94 6.92 -3.09 -5.77
CA ARG A 94 5.69 -3.16 -6.53
C ARG A 94 5.78 -2.51 -7.92
N LEU A 95 6.43 -1.36 -8.02
CA LEU A 95 6.60 -0.61 -9.28
C LEU A 95 7.76 -1.14 -10.14
N ASN A 96 8.39 -2.24 -9.72
CA ASN A 96 9.57 -2.82 -10.35
C ASN A 96 10.67 -1.77 -10.60
N ILE A 97 10.86 -0.87 -9.63
CA ILE A 97 11.96 0.09 -9.64
C ILE A 97 13.15 -0.63 -9.01
N ARG A 98 14.02 -1.17 -9.86
CA ARG A 98 15.29 -1.73 -9.40
C ARG A 98 16.09 -0.61 -8.75
N ARG A 99 16.56 -0.87 -7.53
CA ARG A 99 17.39 0.03 -6.70
C ARG A 99 18.34 0.84 -7.60
N VAL A 100 18.15 2.15 -7.66
CA VAL A 100 19.24 3.04 -8.08
C VAL A 100 20.19 3.09 -6.90
N THR A 101 21.18 2.19 -6.90
CA THR A 101 22.33 2.22 -6.00
C THR A 101 23.08 3.52 -6.25
N ARG A 102 22.71 4.60 -5.54
CA ARG A 102 23.72 5.59 -5.17
C ARG A 102 24.42 5.04 -3.93
N TYR A 103 25.67 4.64 -4.13
CA TYR A 103 26.62 4.46 -3.05
C TYR A 103 26.65 5.77 -2.25
N GLU A 104 26.35 5.69 -0.95
CA GLU A 104 26.76 6.70 0.03
C GLU A 104 28.28 6.64 0.19
#